data_AF-A0A315XJ94-F1
#
_entry.id   AF-A0A315XJ94-F1
#
_cell.length_a   1.000
_cell.length_b   1.000
_cell.length_c   1.000
_cell.angle_alpha   90.00
_cell.angle_beta   90.00
_cell.angle_gamma   90.00
#
_symmetry.space_group_name_H-M   'P 1'
#
loop_
_entity.id
_entity.type
_entity.pdbx_description
1 polymer ?
#
loop_
_entity_poly.entity_id
_entity_poly.type
_entity_poly.pdbx_seq_one_letter_code
_entity_poly.pdbx_strand_id
1 'polypeptide(L)'
;MKKDYLRYILSVLTNDLETLATSEQVMKFKKKHCGVKWQNTLEKDLLNYADNAFKLERWIGNVVTFMMEHNIHSNLQINNNNNNLK
;
A
#
# COMPACT_ATOMS: atom_id res chain seq x y z
N MET A 1 9.03 -14.35 6.67
CA MET A 1 7.81 -14.85 5.99
C MET A 1 6.63 -13.89 6.12
N LYS A 2 5.94 -13.77 7.27
CA LYS A 2 4.76 -12.86 7.38
C LYS A 2 5.11 -11.39 7.10
N LYS A 3 6.20 -10.88 7.69
CA LYS A 3 6.66 -9.50 7.50
C LYS A 3 7.07 -9.21 6.05
N ASP A 4 7.79 -10.11 5.39
CA ASP A 4 8.26 -9.92 4.02
C ASP A 4 7.09 -9.89 3.03
N TYR A 5 6.10 -10.77 3.24
CA TYR A 5 4.86 -10.77 2.47
C TYR A 5 4.06 -9.46 2.64
N LEU A 6 3.95 -8.96 3.88
CA LEU A 6 3.31 -7.66 4.13
C LEU A 6 4.08 -6.50 3.50
N ARG A 7 5.41 -6.52 3.51
CA ARG A 7 6.25 -5.52 2.81
C ARG A 7 6.01 -5.56 1.31
N TYR A 8 5.93 -6.76 0.73
CA TYR A 8 5.63 -6.94 -0.69
C TYR A 8 4.25 -6.39 -1.05
N ILE A 9 3.19 -6.74 -0.29
CA ILE A 9 1.84 -6.21 -0.52
C ILE A 9 1.84 -4.69 -0.44
N LEU A 10 2.43 -4.12 0.61
CA LEU A 10 2.47 -2.67 0.78
C LEU A 10 3.21 -1.99 -0.38
N SER A 11 4.35 -2.54 -0.81
CA SER A 11 5.12 -2.07 -1.96
C SER A 11 4.24 -1.99 -3.21
N VAL A 12 3.59 -3.10 -3.59
CA VAL A 12 2.73 -3.16 -4.79
C VAL A 12 1.60 -2.13 -4.70
N LEU A 13 0.86 -2.10 -3.59
CA LEU A 13 -0.26 -1.18 -3.42
C LEU A 13 0.17 0.29 -3.48
N THR A 14 1.30 0.64 -2.89
CA THR A 14 1.81 2.02 -2.93
C THR A 14 2.30 2.43 -4.31
N ASN A 15 2.90 1.51 -5.06
CA ASN A 15 3.30 1.75 -6.45
C ASN A 15 2.08 1.92 -7.35
N ASP A 16 1.05 1.07 -7.19
CA ASP A 16 -0.21 1.22 -7.91
C ASP A 16 -0.88 2.55 -7.58
N LEU A 17 -0.92 2.93 -6.29
CA LEU A 17 -1.46 4.22 -5.88
C LEU A 17 -0.72 5.39 -6.55
N GLU A 18 0.62 5.40 -6.54
CA GLU A 18 1.38 6.48 -7.19
C GLU A 18 1.22 6.52 -8.71
N THR A 19 1.05 5.36 -9.34
CA THR A 19 0.98 5.26 -10.80
C THR A 19 -0.41 5.58 -11.35
N LEU A 20 -1.46 5.15 -10.63
CA LEU A 20 -2.83 5.18 -11.12
C LEU A 20 -3.64 6.37 -10.60
N ALA A 21 -3.25 6.94 -9.46
CA ALA A 21 -3.93 8.10 -8.90
C ALA A 21 -3.50 9.40 -9.59
N THR A 22 -4.39 10.39 -9.58
CA THR A 22 -4.03 11.75 -9.97
C THR A 22 -3.08 12.38 -8.95
N SER A 23 -2.32 13.38 -9.39
CA SER A 23 -1.43 14.14 -8.50
C SER A 23 -2.17 14.76 -7.31
N GLU A 24 -3.42 15.20 -7.52
CA GLU A 24 -4.28 15.71 -6.46
C GLU A 24 -4.65 14.62 -5.43
N GLN A 25 -5.01 13.42 -5.89
CA GLN A 25 -5.31 12.29 -5.01
C GLN A 25 -4.09 11.87 -4.20
N VAL A 26 -2.91 11.77 -4.82
CA VAL A 26 -1.65 11.50 -4.10
C VAL A 26 -1.38 12.58 -3.05
N MET A 27 -1.60 13.86 -3.40
CA MET A 27 -1.43 14.96 -2.44
C MET A 27 -2.44 14.88 -1.29
N LYS A 28 -3.69 14.51 -1.56
CA LYS A 28 -4.73 14.31 -0.54
C LYS A 28 -4.35 13.17 0.42
N PHE A 29 -3.82 12.06 -0.10
CA PHE A 29 -3.30 10.96 0.71
C PHE A 29 -2.15 11.43 1.62
N LYS A 30 -1.13 12.10 1.05
CA LYS A 30 0.01 12.65 1.82
C LYS A 30 -0.44 13.63 2.91
N LYS A 31 -1.42 14.50 2.62
CA LYS A 31 -1.99 15.45 3.59
C LYS A 31 -2.75 14.76 4.71
N LYS A 32 -3.59 13.74 4.41
CA LYS A 32 -4.31 12.92 5.41
C LYS A 32 -3.33 12.23 6.37
N HIS A 33 -2.12 11.95 5.89
CA HIS A 33 -1.07 11.24 6.59
C HIS A 33 0.18 12.11 6.82
N CYS A 34 -0.01 13.35 7.27
CA CYS A 34 1.06 14.34 7.47
C CYS A 34 2.13 13.96 8.51
N GLY A 35 1.89 12.92 9.32
CA GLY A 35 2.89 12.38 10.26
C GLY A 35 4.00 11.57 9.60
N VAL A 36 3.87 11.21 8.32
CA VAL A 36 4.93 10.55 7.54
C VAL A 36 5.76 11.63 6.83
N LYS A 37 7.09 11.46 6.84
CA LYS A 37 8.00 12.33 6.11
C LYS A 37 8.02 11.93 4.63
N TRP A 38 7.26 12.63 3.80
CA TRP A 38 7.19 12.39 2.36
C TRP A 38 8.36 13.03 1.62
N GLN A 39 9.44 12.28 1.41
CA GLN A 39 10.66 12.76 0.74
C GLN A 39 11.01 11.96 -0.52
N ASN A 40 10.39 10.80 -0.69
CA ASN A 40 10.62 9.89 -1.82
C ASN A 40 9.27 9.47 -2.43
N THR A 41 9.25 8.27 -2.99
CA THR A 41 8.02 7.56 -3.37
C THR A 41 7.24 7.13 -2.13
N LEU A 42 5.91 7.02 -2.27
CA LEU A 42 5.02 6.48 -1.24
C LEU A 42 5.50 5.12 -0.76
N GLU A 43 5.98 4.26 -1.66
CA GLU A 43 6.57 2.97 -1.32
C GLU A 43 7.72 3.12 -0.33
N LYS A 44 8.75 3.89 -0.70
CA LYS A 44 9.96 4.00 0.11
C LYS A 44 9.66 4.63 1.46
N ASP A 45 8.87 5.71 1.47
CA ASP A 45 8.55 6.42 2.69
C ASP A 45 7.71 5.57 3.64
N LEU A 46 6.74 4.80 3.13
CA LEU A 46 5.93 3.90 3.96
C LEU A 46 6.67 2.65 4.42
N LEU A 47 7.51 2.03 3.58
CA LEU A 47 8.31 0.87 3.99
C LEU A 47 9.39 1.21 5.02
N ASN A 48 9.85 2.46 5.03
CA ASN A 48 10.77 2.99 6.05
C ASN A 48 10.01 3.32 7.35
N TYR A 49 8.80 3.87 7.24
CA TYR A 49 7.97 4.20 8.41
C TYR A 49 7.39 2.95 9.10
N ALA A 50 7.03 1.92 8.32
CA ALA A 50 6.44 0.67 8.79
C ALA A 50 7.50 -0.39 9.14
N ASP A 51 8.19 -0.19 10.27
CA ASP A 51 9.29 -1.04 10.74
C ASP A 51 8.89 -2.46 11.19
N ASN A 52 7.59 -2.71 11.45
CA ASN A 52 7.09 -3.97 11.99
C ASN A 52 5.78 -4.43 11.33
N ALA A 53 5.43 -5.70 11.53
CA ALA A 53 4.27 -6.33 10.90
C ALA A 53 2.94 -5.62 11.21
N PHE A 54 2.73 -5.15 12.45
CA PHE A 54 1.52 -4.43 12.83
C PHE A 54 1.38 -3.10 12.08
N LYS A 55 2.48 -2.33 11.98
CA LYS A 55 2.48 -1.08 11.19
C LYS A 55 2.26 -1.36 9.70
N LEU A 56 2.83 -2.44 9.15
CA LEU A 56 2.63 -2.82 7.77
C LEU A 56 1.17 -3.16 7.48
N GLU A 57 0.53 -4.00 8.30
CA GLU A 57 -0.90 -4.33 8.17
C GLU A 57 -1.77 -3.07 8.24
N ARG A 58 -1.49 -2.16 9.17
CA ARG A 58 -2.22 -0.89 9.29
C ARG A 58 -2.08 -0.03 8.04
N TRP A 59 -0.88 0.06 7.46
CA TRP A 59 -0.66 0.85 6.26
C TRP A 59 -1.27 0.24 5.02
N ILE A 60 -1.25 -1.09 4.88
CA ILE A 60 -1.98 -1.79 3.83
C ILE A 60 -3.46 -1.41 3.90
N GLY A 61 -4.07 -1.49 5.09
CA GLY A 61 -5.45 -1.07 5.29
C GLY A 61 -5.71 0.38 4.87
N ASN A 62 -4.87 1.31 5.32
CA ASN A 62 -5.00 2.73 4.96
C ASN A 62 -4.92 2.98 3.44
N VAL A 63 -3.98 2.32 2.75
CA VAL A 63 -3.80 2.45 1.30
C VAL A 63 -5.00 1.85 0.56
N VAL A 64 -5.41 0.63 0.91
CA VAL A 64 -6.58 -0.03 0.30
C VAL A 64 -7.84 0.81 0.50
N THR A 65 -8.12 1.27 1.71
CA THR A 65 -9.29 2.11 2.00
C THR A 65 -9.27 3.38 1.16
N PHE A 66 -8.13 4.07 1.07
CA PHE A 66 -8.02 5.28 0.26
C PHE A 66 -8.23 5.00 -1.23
N MET A 67 -7.63 3.93 -1.76
CA MET A 67 -7.80 3.51 -3.15
C MET A 67 -9.26 3.21 -3.47
N MET A 68 -9.96 2.49 -2.59
CA MET A 68 -11.40 2.18 -2.75
C MET A 68 -12.27 3.43 -2.67
N GLU A 69 -12.04 4.32 -1.70
CA GLU A 69 -12.76 5.62 -1.57
C GLU A 69 -12.64 6.50 -2.81
N HIS A 70 -11.57 6.29 -3.60
CA HIS A 70 -11.23 7.11 -4.75
C HIS A 70 -11.29 6.37 -6.10
N ASN A 71 -11.86 5.16 -6.14
CA ASN A 71 -12.00 4.31 -7.34
C ASN A 71 -10.67 4.05 -8.07
N ILE A 72 -9.59 3.89 -7.32
CA ILE A 72 -8.27 3.51 -7.84
C ILE A 72 -8.15 1.99 -7.69
N HIS A 73 -8.08 1.27 -8.81
CA HIS A 73 -8.04 -0.20 -8.80
C HIS A 73 -6.59 -0.70 -8.88
N SER A 74 -6.17 -1.47 -7.88
CA SER A 74 -4.85 -2.12 -7.89
C SER A 74 -4.78 -3.22 -8.95
N ASN A 75 -3.60 -3.39 -9.56
CA ASN A 75 -3.30 -4.49 -10.46
C ASN A 75 -2.89 -5.78 -9.73
N LEU A 76 -2.88 -5.77 -8.39
CA LEU A 76 -2.54 -6.92 -7.58
C LEU A 76 -3.55 -8.06 -7.81
N GLN A 77 -3.16 -9.04 -8.62
CA GLN A 77 -3.89 -10.30 -8.75
C GLN A 77 -3.49 -11.22 -7.60
N ILE A 78 -4.39 -11.40 -6.63
CA ILE A 78 -4.24 -12.44 -5.62
C ILE A 78 -4.62 -13.76 -6.29
N ASN A 79 -3.63 -14.52 -6.74
CA ASN A 79 -3.84 -15.89 -7.20
C ASN A 79 -4.29 -16.75 -6.01
N ASN A 80 -5.60 -16.96 -5.88
CA ASN A 80 -6.18 -17.95 -4.97
C ASN A 80 -5.97 -19.36 -5.54
N ASN A 81 -4.73 -19.84 -5.54
CA ASN A 81 -4.46 -21.26 -5.79
C ASN A 81 -4.76 -22.08 -4.52
N ASN A 82 -6.03 -22.17 -4.15
CA ASN A 82 -6.56 -23.14 -3.19
C ASN A 82 -7.14 -24.36 -3.93
N ASN A 83 -6.33 -25.01 -4.77
CA ASN A 83 -6.66 -26.33 -5.32
C ASN A 83 -5.36 -27.11 -5.53
N ASN A 84 -4.87 -27.73 -4.45
CA ASN A 84 -4.14 -29.00 -4.47
C ASN A 84 -3.71 -29.38 -3.05
N LEU A 85 -4.67 -29.86 -2.26
CA LEU A 85 -4.39 -30.91 -1.29
C LEU A 85 -5.10 -32.15 -1.83
N LYS A 86 -4.28 -33.11 -2.28
CA LYS A 86 -4.67 -34.46 -2.64
C LYS A 86 -5.28 -35.19 -1.45
#